data_AF-A0A3N0D6E0-F1
#
_entry.id   AF-A0A3N0D6E0-F1
#
_cell.length_a   1.000
_cell.length_b   1.000
_cell.length_c   1.000
_cell.angle_alpha   90.00
_cell.angle_beta   90.00
_cell.angle_gamma   90.00
#
_symmetry.space_group_name_H-M   'P 1'
#
loop_
_entity.id
_entity.type
_entity.pdbx_description
1 polymer ?
#
loop_
_entity_poly.entity_id
_entity_poly.type
_entity_poly.pdbx_seq_one_letter_code
_entity_poly.pdbx_strand_id
1 'polypeptide(L)'
;MLQRPVELAEYTSTQFRERIGRFGLRQSCGRTGSCFDNAAAESFWALLKEEIGTRTWPDRATARAEVFNFIETFYNRRRLRKHKTFGYLTPAETRKRHQHALAA
;
A
#
# COMPACT_ATOMS: atom_id res chain seq x y z
N MET A 1 1.49 11.37 35.02
CA MET A 1 2.08 10.30 34.18
C MET A 1 1.78 10.62 32.74
N LEU A 2 2.81 10.91 31.93
CA LEU A 2 2.66 11.03 30.47
C LEU A 2 2.24 9.65 29.94
N GLN A 3 1.14 9.61 29.19
CA GLN A 3 0.75 8.41 28.44
C GLN A 3 1.95 7.96 27.59
N ARG A 4 2.28 6.66 27.61
CA ARG A 4 3.25 6.11 26.66
C ARG A 4 2.80 6.50 25.24
N PRO A 5 3.73 6.90 24.34
CA PRO A 5 3.38 7.07 22.94
C PRO A 5 2.72 5.77 22.49
N VAL A 6 1.56 5.90 21.83
CA VAL A 6 0.77 4.82 21.23
C VAL A 6 1.68 3.66 20.84
N GLU A 7 1.51 2.49 21.46
CA GLU A 7 2.33 1.34 21.10
C GLU A 7 2.17 1.07 19.59
N LEU A 8 3.27 1.12 18.84
CA LEU A 8 3.38 0.73 17.43
C LEU A 8 3.24 -0.79 17.27
N ALA A 9 2.25 -1.38 17.94
CA ALA A 9 2.11 -2.82 18.14
C ALA A 9 1.03 -3.45 17.26
N GLU A 10 0.30 -2.69 16.44
CA GLU A 10 -0.77 -3.22 15.59
C GLU A 10 -0.29 -4.39 14.72
N TYR A 11 0.81 -4.20 13.99
CA TYR A 11 1.39 -5.23 13.14
C TYR A 11 2.10 -6.33 13.93
N THR A 12 2.57 -6.09 15.15
CA THR A 12 3.24 -7.11 15.97
C THR A 12 2.32 -7.78 17.00
N SER A 13 1.05 -7.38 17.04
CA SER A 13 0.05 -7.84 17.99
C SER A 13 -0.22 -9.33 17.85
N THR A 14 -0.58 -9.97 18.97
CA THR A 14 -0.99 -11.37 19.00
C THR A 14 -2.18 -11.62 18.07
N GLN A 15 -3.17 -10.73 18.09
CA GLN A 15 -4.37 -10.85 17.26
C GLN A 15 -4.02 -10.84 15.76
N PHE A 16 -3.13 -9.95 15.33
CA PHE A 16 -2.69 -9.91 13.93
C PHE A 16 -1.91 -11.18 13.55
N ARG A 17 -1.00 -11.64 14.41
CA ARG A 17 -0.20 -12.86 14.18
C ARG A 17 -1.08 -14.11 14.06
N GLU A 18 -2.04 -14.29 14.95
CA GLU A 18 -2.99 -15.41 14.90
C GLU A 18 -3.79 -15.40 13.61
N ARG A 19 -4.27 -14.22 13.19
CA ARG A 19 -5.06 -14.07 11.96
C ARG A 19 -4.23 -14.43 10.73
N ILE A 20 -2.98 -13.99 10.66
CA ILE A 20 -2.04 -14.30 9.59
C ILE A 20 -1.74 -15.81 9.55
N GLY A 21 -1.50 -16.42 10.71
CA GLY A 21 -1.31 -17.88 10.84
C GLY A 21 -2.50 -18.70 10.34
N ARG A 22 -3.74 -18.26 10.63
CA ARG A 22 -4.97 -18.92 10.12
C ARG A 22 -5.08 -18.93 8.60
N PHE A 23 -4.46 -17.97 7.91
CA PHE A 23 -4.43 -17.92 6.44
C PHE A 23 -3.21 -18.63 5.84
N GLY A 24 -2.36 -19.26 6.66
CA GLY A 24 -1.12 -19.89 6.18
C GLY A 24 -0.09 -18.88 5.63
N LEU A 25 -0.23 -17.61 6.00
CA LEU A 25 0.65 -16.54 5.55
C LEU A 25 1.85 -16.41 6.48
N ARG A 26 3.03 -16.13 5.93
CA ARG A 26 4.22 -15.83 6.72
C ARG A 26 4.30 -14.33 6.97
N GLN A 27 4.27 -13.93 8.23
CA GLN A 27 4.53 -12.54 8.60
C GLN A 27 5.99 -12.17 8.32
N SER A 28 6.21 -11.01 7.71
CA SER A 28 7.54 -10.43 7.50
C SER A 28 7.52 -9.00 8.05
N CYS A 29 8.31 -8.76 9.09
CA CYS A 29 8.59 -7.42 9.58
C CYS A 29 10.01 -7.08 9.15
N GLY A 30 10.19 -5.92 8.51
CA GLY A 30 11.50 -5.45 8.07
C GLY A 30 12.48 -5.33 9.24
N ARG A 31 13.78 -5.35 8.92
CA ARG A 31 14.82 -5.14 9.93
C ARG A 31 14.69 -3.72 10.50
N THR A 32 14.76 -3.56 11.82
CA THR A 32 14.83 -2.24 12.45
C THR A 32 15.95 -1.40 11.83
N GLY A 33 15.63 -0.18 11.37
CA GLY A 33 16.56 0.71 10.69
C GLY A 33 16.74 0.46 9.19
N SER A 34 16.05 -0.52 8.60
CA SER A 34 15.99 -0.73 7.15
C SER A 34 14.76 -0.04 6.56
N CYS A 35 14.97 0.96 5.71
CA CYS A 35 13.86 1.64 5.03
C CYS A 35 13.37 0.90 3.77
N PHE A 36 14.17 -0.03 3.23
CA PHE A 36 13.88 -0.68 1.95
C PHE A 36 12.53 -1.42 1.92
N ASP A 37 12.18 -2.08 3.03
CA ASP A 37 10.93 -2.83 3.14
C ASP A 37 9.70 -1.92 3.13
N ASN A 38 9.83 -0.67 3.61
CA ASN A 38 8.74 0.30 3.66
C ASN A 38 8.73 1.30 2.49
N ALA A 39 9.86 1.46 1.79
CA ALA A 39 10.04 2.49 0.76
C ALA A 39 8.96 2.48 -0.33
N ALA A 40 8.50 1.29 -0.75
CA ALA A 40 7.44 1.14 -1.74
C ALA A 40 6.08 1.68 -1.21
N ALA A 41 5.75 1.38 0.06
CA ALA A 41 4.54 1.87 0.69
C ALA A 41 4.62 3.38 0.92
N GLU A 42 5.74 3.89 1.43
CA GLU A 42 5.97 5.33 1.63
C GLU A 42 5.85 6.11 0.33
N SER A 43 6.43 5.60 -0.76
CA SER A 43 6.33 6.23 -2.08
C SER A 43 4.89 6.31 -2.59
N PHE A 44 4.08 5.28 -2.32
CA PHE A 44 2.66 5.31 -2.64
C PHE A 44 1.91 6.34 -1.79
N TRP A 45 2.17 6.39 -0.49
CA TRP A 45 1.49 7.34 0.41
C TRP A 45 1.86 8.80 0.12
N ALA A 46 3.11 9.07 -0.25
CA ALA A 46 3.54 10.39 -0.70
C ALA A 46 2.74 10.83 -1.94
N LEU A 47 2.68 9.96 -2.95
CA LEU A 47 1.93 10.22 -4.18
C LEU A 47 0.43 10.42 -3.90
N LEU A 48 -0.19 9.56 -3.09
CA LEU A 48 -1.60 9.71 -2.76
C LEU A 48 -1.85 11.09 -2.18
N LYS A 49 -1.09 11.48 -1.13
CA LYS A 49 -1.27 12.76 -0.46
C LYS A 49 -0.99 13.96 -1.36
N GLU A 50 -0.05 13.85 -2.30
CA GLU A 50 0.22 14.88 -3.30
C GLU A 50 -0.96 15.06 -4.26
N GLU A 51 -1.53 13.96 -4.77
CA GLU A 51 -2.56 13.98 -5.81
C GLU A 51 -3.97 14.27 -5.27
N ILE A 52 -4.35 13.62 -4.15
CA ILE A 52 -5.64 13.92 -3.51
C ILE A 52 -5.56 15.13 -2.56
N GLY A 53 -4.36 15.67 -2.33
CA GLY A 53 -4.12 16.89 -1.57
C GLY A 53 -4.41 16.78 -0.06
N THR A 54 -4.21 17.92 0.62
CA THR A 54 -4.55 18.15 2.03
C THR A 54 -5.99 18.65 2.21
N ARG A 55 -6.89 18.34 1.26
CA ARG A 55 -8.28 18.78 1.30
C ARG A 55 -8.98 18.25 2.55
N THR A 56 -9.86 19.06 3.11
CA THR A 56 -10.76 18.63 4.18
C THR A 56 -11.99 17.98 3.56
N TRP A 57 -12.37 16.83 4.09
CA TRP A 57 -13.62 16.16 3.70
C TRP A 57 -14.72 16.50 4.68
N PRO A 58 -15.97 16.61 4.20
CA PRO A 58 -17.13 16.84 5.08
C PRO A 58 -17.38 15.66 6.02
N ASP A 59 -17.07 14.44 5.58
CA ASP A 59 -17.26 13.21 6.33
C ASP A 59 -16.30 12.09 5.89
N ARG A 60 -16.23 11.03 6.71
CA ARG A 60 -15.33 9.90 6.49
C ARG A 60 -15.72 9.04 5.27
N ALA A 61 -17.01 8.96 4.93
CA ALA A 61 -17.46 8.18 3.77
C ALA A 61 -17.01 8.85 2.47
N THR A 62 -17.12 10.18 2.38
CA THR A 62 -16.60 10.95 1.24
C THR A 62 -15.10 10.76 1.08
N ALA A 63 -14.32 10.88 2.16
CA ALA A 63 -12.87 10.63 2.12
C ALA A 63 -12.53 9.21 1.62
N ARG A 64 -13.27 8.19 2.09
CA ARG A 64 -13.08 6.81 1.66
C ARG A 64 -13.39 6.63 0.17
N ALA A 65 -14.46 7.24 -0.33
CA ALA A 65 -14.86 7.15 -1.73
C ALA A 65 -13.81 7.78 -2.66
N GLU A 66 -13.25 8.93 -2.28
CA GLU A 66 -12.21 9.58 -3.08
C GLU A 66 -10.88 8.83 -3.07
N VAL A 67 -10.44 8.33 -1.92
CA VAL A 67 -9.25 7.47 -1.83
C VAL A 67 -9.44 6.22 -2.70
N PHE A 68 -10.62 5.59 -2.64
CA PHE A 68 -10.94 4.45 -3.48
C PHE A 68 -10.90 4.80 -4.98
N ASN A 69 -11.53 5.91 -5.37
CA ASN A 69 -11.54 6.36 -6.76
C ASN A 69 -10.13 6.67 -7.26
N PHE A 70 -9.28 7.30 -6.44
CA PHE A 70 -7.89 7.53 -6.78
C PHE A 70 -7.15 6.21 -7.03
N ILE A 71 -7.28 5.24 -6.13
CA ILE A 71 -6.58 3.95 -6.23
C ILE A 71 -7.05 3.18 -7.47
N GLU A 72 -8.36 3.00 -7.63
CA GLU A 72 -8.92 2.11 -8.63
C GLU A 72 -8.95 2.71 -10.03
N THR A 73 -9.35 3.97 -10.14
CA THR A 73 -9.60 4.59 -11.44
C THR A 73 -8.34 5.25 -11.99
N PHE A 74 -7.56 5.93 -11.14
CA PHE A 74 -6.38 6.66 -11.58
C PHE A 74 -5.09 5.84 -11.41
N TYR A 75 -4.73 5.51 -10.17
CA TYR A 75 -3.45 4.89 -9.84
C TYR A 75 -3.27 3.54 -10.54
N ASN A 76 -4.22 2.62 -10.37
CA ASN A 76 -4.11 1.27 -10.91
C ASN A 76 -4.28 1.21 -12.43
N ARG A 77 -5.16 2.04 -13.01
CA ARG A 77 -5.64 1.88 -14.40
C ARG A 77 -5.18 2.95 -15.39
N ARG A 78 -4.72 4.12 -14.93
CA ARG A 78 -4.36 5.24 -15.82
C ARG A 78 -2.93 5.73 -15.63
N ARG A 79 -2.37 5.62 -14.42
CA ARG A 79 -1.03 6.12 -14.13
C ARG A 79 0.03 5.23 -14.76
N LEU A 80 0.72 5.75 -15.77
CA LEU A 80 1.85 5.06 -16.40
C LEU A 80 3.11 5.12 -15.52
N ARG A 81 3.79 3.99 -15.38
CA ARG A 81 5.11 3.88 -14.74
C ARG A 81 6.08 3.23 -15.72
N LYS A 82 7.33 3.69 -15.70
CA LYS A 82 8.40 3.08 -16.50
C LYS A 82 8.65 1.65 -15.99
N HIS A 83 8.47 0.68 -16.87
CA HIS A 83 8.77 -0.72 -16.68
C HIS A 83 10.06 -1.08 -17.40
N LYS A 84 10.97 -1.79 -16.72
CA LYS A 84 12.32 -2.11 -17.22
C LYS A 84 12.32 -2.78 -18.61
N THR A 85 11.35 -3.65 -18.87
CA THR A 85 11.29 -4.49 -20.08
C THR A 85 10.29 -4.01 -21.13
N PHE A 86 9.23 -3.29 -20.74
CA PHE A 86 8.04 -3.09 -21.57
C PHE A 86 7.72 -1.60 -21.81
N GLY A 87 8.67 -0.71 -21.53
CA GLY A 87 8.46 0.73 -21.70
C GLY A 87 7.63 1.32 -20.57
N TYR A 88 6.40 1.76 -20.85
CA TYR A 88 5.50 2.32 -19.84
C TYR A 88 4.26 1.45 -19.68
N LEU A 89 3.94 1.10 -18.43
CA LEU A 89 2.78 0.29 -18.08
C LEU A 89 2.08 0.86 -16.86
N THR A 90 0.79 0.63 -16.78
CA THR A 90 0.02 0.84 -15.55
C THR A 90 0.34 -0.22 -14.50
N PRO A 91 0.08 0.04 -13.20
CA PRO A 91 0.19 -0.98 -12.16
C PRO A 91 -0.66 -2.23 -12.44
N ALA A 92 -1.88 -2.06 -12.98
CA ALA A 92 -2.74 -3.19 -13.34
C ALA A 92 -2.12 -4.05 -14.45
N GLU A 93 -1.58 -3.44 -15.51
CA GLU A 93 -0.90 -4.18 -16.59
C GLU A 93 0.37 -4.87 -16.10
N THR A 94 1.15 -4.21 -15.25
CA THR A 94 2.34 -4.79 -14.62
C THR A 94 1.98 -6.04 -13.82
N ARG A 95 0.92 -5.96 -13.00
CA ARG A 95 0.41 -7.11 -12.23
C ARG A 95 -0.04 -8.25 -13.14
N LYS A 96 -0.84 -7.95 -14.17
CA LYS A 96 -1.33 -8.95 -15.12
C LYS A 96 -0.17 -9.68 -15.80
N ARG A 97 0.85 -8.95 -16.26
CA ARG A 97 2.05 -9.54 -16.89
C ARG A 97 2.85 -10.40 -15.91
N HIS A 98 3.02 -9.96 -14.66
CA HIS A 98 3.69 -10.74 -13.63
C HIS A 98 2.97 -12.06 -13.34
N GLN A 99 1.63 -12.04 -13.25
CA GLN A 99 0.84 -13.26 -13.05
C GLN A 99 0.97 -14.25 -14.21
N HIS A 100 0.95 -13.76 -15.46
CA HIS A 100 1.20 -14.61 -16.63
C HIS A 100 2.60 -15.24 -16.60
N ALA A 101 3.62 -14.49 -16.17
CA ALA A 101 4.98 -15.00 -16.06
C ALA A 101 5.15 -16.06 -14.96
N LEU A 102 4.36 -15.99 -13.88
CA LEU A 102 4.37 -17.01 -12.82
C LEU A 102 3.58 -18.28 -13.19
N ALA A 103 2.66 -18.18 -14.16
CA ALA A 103 1.81 -19.27 -14.61
C ALA A 103 2.36 -20.04 -15.82
N ALA A 104 3.43 -19.52 -16.45
CA ALA A 104 4.16 -20.13 -17.55
C ALA A 104 5.38 -20.88 -17.02
#